data_AF-A0A2K3JLP3-F1
#
_entry.id   AF-A0A2K3JLP3-F1
#
_cell.length_a   1.000
_cell.length_b   1.000
_cell.length_c   1.000
_cell.angle_alpha   90.00
_cell.angle_beta   90.00
_cell.angle_gamma   90.00
#
_symmetry.space_group_name_H-M   'P 1'
#
loop_
_entity.id
_entity.type
_entity.pdbx_description
1 polymer ?
#
loop_
_entity_poly.entity_id
_entity_poly.type
_entity_poly.pdbx_seq_one_letter_code
_entity_poly.pdbx_strand_id
1 'polypeptide(L)'
;MRSLHQAVAVAAMCLNEEPSVRPLISDVVTALSFLGITPMSQDPNLLSPIDMSSPTDENEEKSATLSLLDDDSAVVRQRAVDEAMEWGSNSRNKPNYDSSSYL
;
A
#
# COMPACT_ATOMS: atom_id res chain seq x y z
N MET A 1 13.30 4.68 24.32
CA MET A 1 13.43 5.81 23.37
C MET A 1 14.50 5.64 22.30
N ARG A 2 15.66 5.00 22.55
CA ARG A 2 16.68 4.81 21.50
C ARG A 2 16.18 4.04 20.26
N SER A 3 15.41 2.97 20.46
CA SER A 3 14.83 2.17 19.37
C SER A 3 13.84 2.97 18.50
N LEU A 4 13.03 3.84 19.11
CA LEU A 4 12.13 4.73 18.38
C LEU A 4 12.92 5.72 17.50
N HIS A 5 13.96 6.35 18.04
CA HIS A 5 14.80 7.27 17.23
C HIS A 5 15.49 6.54 16.08
N GLN A 6 15.94 5.30 16.30
CA GLN A 6 16.49 4.46 15.24
C GLN A 6 15.42 4.12 14.18
N ALA A 7 14.21 3.75 14.59
CA ALA A 7 13.11 3.47 13.66
C ALA A 7 12.74 4.71 12.82
N VAL A 8 12.71 5.89 13.44
CA VAL A 8 12.48 7.17 12.75
C VAL A 8 13.60 7.46 11.75
N ALA A 9 14.87 7.21 12.12
CA ALA A 9 16.00 7.39 11.20
C ALA A 9 15.90 6.44 9.99
N VAL A 10 15.50 5.18 10.20
CA VAL A 10 15.28 4.21 9.12
C VAL A 10 14.12 4.67 8.21
N ALA A 11 13.03 5.17 8.78
CA ALA A 11 11.91 5.70 7.99
C ALA A 11 12.33 6.92 7.15
N ALA A 12 13.17 7.80 7.70
CA ALA A 12 13.68 8.96 6.98
C ALA A 12 14.52 8.57 5.75
N MET A 13 15.36 7.53 5.85
CA MET A 13 16.14 7.00 4.72
C MET A 13 15.27 6.57 3.53
N CYS A 14 14.02 6.14 3.78
CA CYS A 14 13.10 5.72 2.73
C CYS A 14 12.48 6.88 1.95
N LEU A 15 12.51 8.10 2.49
CA LEU A 15 11.87 9.30 1.93
C LEU A 15 12.82 10.18 1.10
N ASN A 16 14.07 9.76 0.92
CA ASN A 16 15.06 10.50 0.14
C ASN A 16 14.61 10.72 -1.32
N GLU A 17 14.78 11.93 -1.87
CA GLU A 17 14.36 12.21 -3.26
C GLU A 17 15.09 11.33 -4.29
N GLU A 18 16.38 11.07 -4.07
CA GLU A 18 17.17 10.19 -4.92
C GLU A 18 16.87 8.72 -4.61
N PRO A 19 16.48 7.88 -5.60
CA PRO A 19 16.10 6.49 -5.36
C PRO A 19 17.28 5.59 -4.99
N SER A 20 18.50 5.90 -5.44
CA SER A 20 19.72 5.10 -5.19
C SER A 20 20.16 5.06 -3.73
N VAL A 21 19.74 6.04 -2.93
CA VAL A 21 20.09 6.11 -1.50
C VAL A 21 19.00 5.54 -0.59
N ARG A 22 17.84 5.17 -1.14
CA ARG A 22 16.78 4.49 -0.40
C ARG A 22 17.19 3.04 -0.16
N PRO A 23 17.13 2.51 1.08
CA PRO A 23 17.48 1.13 1.35
C PRO A 23 16.50 0.15 0.69
N LEU A 24 16.95 -1.09 0.47
CA LEU A 24 16.04 -2.16 0.05
C LEU A 24 15.01 -2.42 1.15
N ILE A 25 13.77 -2.73 0.76
CA ILE A 25 12.69 -2.99 1.73
C ILE A 25 13.00 -4.17 2.65
N SER A 26 13.73 -5.19 2.15
CA SER A 26 14.22 -6.31 2.94
C SER A 26 15.10 -5.85 4.12
N ASP A 27 15.94 -4.85 3.87
CA ASP A 27 16.90 -4.34 4.86
C ASP A 27 16.17 -3.51 5.91
N VAL A 28 15.16 -2.74 5.49
CA VAL A 28 14.27 -1.97 6.39
C VAL A 28 13.53 -2.89 7.33
N VAL A 29 12.88 -3.95 6.81
CA VAL A 29 12.13 -4.91 7.63
C VAL A 29 13.05 -5.65 8.59
N THR A 30 14.25 -6.03 8.13
CA THR A 30 15.27 -6.67 8.97
C THR A 30 15.71 -5.75 10.11
N ALA A 31 16.02 -4.47 9.82
CA ALA A 31 16.39 -3.48 10.83
C ALA A 31 15.27 -3.25 11.84
N LEU A 32 14.02 -3.08 11.37
CA LEU A 32 12.86 -2.88 12.24
C LEU A 32 12.56 -4.10 13.11
N SER A 33 12.79 -5.32 12.62
CA SER A 33 12.68 -6.54 13.41
C SER A 33 13.64 -6.50 14.62
N PHE A 34 14.90 -6.13 14.40
CA PHE A 34 15.87 -5.98 15.51
C PHE A 34 15.49 -4.87 16.50
N LEU A 35 14.86 -3.79 16.03
CA LEU A 35 14.40 -2.67 16.87
C LEU A 35 13.10 -2.98 17.63
N GLY A 36 12.26 -3.86 17.08
CA GLY A 36 10.93 -4.24 17.59
C GLY A 36 10.95 -5.36 18.63
N ILE A 37 12.08 -6.04 18.82
CA ILE A 37 12.26 -7.02 19.91
C ILE A 37 12.32 -6.25 21.25
N THR A 38 11.14 -5.95 21.79
CA THR A 38 11.00 -5.57 23.21
C THR A 38 11.21 -6.85 24.03
N PRO A 39 12.06 -6.86 25.06
CA PRO A 39 12.35 -8.05 25.86
C PRO A 39 11.18 -8.55 26.72
N MET A 40 9.94 -8.10 26.49
CA MET A 40 8.80 -8.37 27.39
C MET A 40 7.91 -9.54 26.98
N SER A 41 8.00 -10.07 25.76
CA SER A 41 7.20 -11.24 25.37
C SER A 41 7.96 -12.04 24.31
N GLN A 42 8.89 -12.88 24.78
CA GLN A 42 9.45 -13.95 23.96
C GLN A 42 8.39 -15.03 23.78
N ASP A 43 7.37 -14.76 22.96
CA ASP A 43 6.59 -15.82 22.34
C ASP A 43 7.18 -16.08 20.95
N PRO A 44 7.96 -17.16 20.76
CA PRO A 44 8.56 -17.50 19.47
C PRO A 44 7.51 -17.80 18.38
N ASN A 45 6.22 -17.85 18.72
CA ASN A 45 5.13 -18.17 17.80
C ASN A 45 4.57 -16.95 17.03
N LEU A 46 4.97 -15.71 17.38
CA LEU A 46 4.53 -14.49 16.66
C LEU A 46 5.37 -14.13 15.42
N LEU A 47 6.39 -14.93 15.09
CA LEU A 47 7.23 -14.76 13.89
C LEU A 47 6.73 -15.58 12.69
N SER A 48 5.51 -16.14 12.76
CA SER A 48 4.93 -16.84 11.62
C SER A 48 4.69 -15.86 10.46
N PRO A 49 5.05 -16.23 9.21
CA PRO A 49 4.65 -15.48 8.03
C PRO A 49 3.13 -15.29 8.05
N ILE A 50 2.67 -14.05 7.92
CA ILE A 50 1.24 -13.75 7.74
C ILE A 50 0.83 -14.40 6.42
N ASP A 51 0.21 -15.57 6.51
CA ASP A 51 -0.43 -16.24 5.38
C ASP A 51 -1.64 -15.39 4.98
N MET A 52 -1.46 -14.56 3.96
CA MET A 52 -2.57 -13.85 3.32
C MET A 52 -3.44 -14.92 2.64
N SER A 53 -4.44 -15.42 3.36
CA SER A 53 -5.44 -16.31 2.78
C SER A 53 -6.10 -15.58 1.62
N SER A 54 -5.87 -16.10 0.42
CA SER A 54 -6.54 -15.66 -0.80
C SER A 54 -8.06 -15.77 -0.61
N PRO A 55 -8.88 -14.80 -1.06
CA PRO A 55 -10.32 -14.95 -1.02
C PRO A 55 -10.71 -16.19 -1.83
N THR A 56 -11.44 -17.08 -1.18
CA THR A 56 -11.97 -18.30 -1.77
C THR A 56 -13.30 -17.92 -2.43
N ASP A 57 -13.38 -18.03 -3.75
CA ASP A 57 -14.63 -17.88 -4.49
C ASP A 57 -15.51 -19.12 -4.25
N GLU A 58 -16.41 -19.04 -3.28
CA GLU A 58 -17.46 -20.05 -3.07
C GLU A 58 -18.63 -19.74 -3.99
N ASN A 59 -18.59 -20.37 -5.16
CA ASN A 59 -19.67 -20.40 -6.12
C ASN A 59 -20.63 -21.56 -5.74
N GLU A 60 -21.62 -21.30 -4.90
CA GLU A 60 -22.77 -22.21 -4.73
C GLU A 60 -24.11 -21.48 -4.96
N GLU A 61 -24.75 -21.95 -6.02
CA GLU A 61 -26.01 -21.54 -6.61
C GLU A 61 -27.20 -21.88 -5.70
N LYS A 62 -27.98 -20.89 -5.25
CA LYS A 62 -29.34 -21.14 -4.75
C LYS A 62 -30.32 -20.02 -5.09
N SER A 63 -30.97 -20.22 -6.24
CA SER A 63 -32.43 -20.25 -6.38
C SER A 63 -33.21 -19.00 -5.93
N ALA A 64 -33.48 -18.15 -6.92
CA ALA A 64 -34.73 -17.43 -7.13
C ALA A 64 -35.43 -16.86 -5.88
N THR A 65 -35.17 -15.60 -5.56
CA THR A 65 -36.19 -14.59 -5.21
C THR A 65 -35.48 -13.27 -4.87
N LEU A 66 -35.99 -12.15 -5.38
CA LEU A 66 -35.59 -10.76 -5.10
C LEU A 66 -34.52 -10.14 -6.02
N SER A 67 -34.74 -10.24 -7.33
CA SER A 67 -34.33 -9.17 -8.24
C SER A 67 -35.05 -7.88 -7.80
N LEU A 68 -34.38 -6.94 -7.12
CA LEU A 68 -34.77 -5.51 -7.06
C LEU A 68 -33.77 -4.57 -6.37
N LEU A 69 -32.53 -4.99 -6.04
CA LEU A 69 -31.55 -4.13 -5.35
C LEU A 69 -30.10 -4.36 -5.87
N ASP A 70 -29.91 -4.45 -7.18
CA ASP A 70 -28.57 -4.60 -7.80
C ASP A 70 -28.14 -3.35 -8.62
N ASP A 71 -29.00 -2.32 -8.66
CA ASP A 71 -28.76 -1.10 -9.44
C ASP A 71 -27.69 -0.16 -8.83
N ASP A 72 -27.54 -0.15 -7.50
CA ASP A 72 -26.53 0.69 -6.84
C ASP A 72 -25.09 0.21 -7.07
N SER A 73 -24.87 -1.10 -7.24
CA SER A 73 -23.53 -1.67 -7.45
C SER A 73 -22.94 -1.24 -8.80
N ALA A 74 -23.75 -1.24 -9.86
CA ALA A 74 -23.29 -0.84 -11.19
C ALA A 74 -22.89 0.64 -11.23
N VAL A 75 -23.69 1.51 -10.60
CA VAL A 75 -23.44 2.94 -10.55
C VAL A 75 -22.18 3.26 -9.74
N VAL A 76 -21.98 2.62 -8.58
CA VAL A 76 -20.77 2.81 -7.76
C VAL A 76 -19.52 2.32 -8.49
N ARG A 77 -19.58 1.16 -9.15
CA ARG A 77 -18.46 0.66 -9.98
C ARG A 77 -18.15 1.60 -11.13
N GLN A 78 -19.17 2.11 -11.82
CA GLN A 78 -18.99 3.05 -12.92
C GLN A 78 -18.34 4.36 -12.45
N ARG A 79 -18.78 4.91 -11.32
CA ARG A 79 -18.14 6.08 -10.69
C ARG A 79 -16.65 5.84 -10.43
N ALA A 80 -16.29 4.68 -9.87
CA ALA A 80 -14.89 4.36 -9.58
C ALA A 80 -14.03 4.27 -10.86
N VAL A 81 -14.59 3.77 -11.97
CA VAL A 81 -13.93 3.74 -13.29
C VAL A 81 -13.72 5.15 -13.83
N ASP A 82 -14.76 5.99 -13.76
CA ASP A 82 -14.69 7.37 -14.26
C ASP A 82 -13.68 8.20 -13.46
N GLU A 83 -13.67 8.06 -12.13
CA GLU A 83 -12.65 8.66 -11.26
C GLU A 83 -11.26 8.16 -11.68
N ALA A 84 -11.03 6.85 -11.81
CA ALA A 84 -9.72 6.33 -12.23
C ALA A 84 -9.23 6.86 -13.59
N MET A 85 -10.12 7.06 -14.57
CA MET A 85 -9.77 7.63 -15.87
C MET A 85 -9.36 9.11 -15.78
N GLU A 86 -10.00 9.91 -14.93
CA GLU A 86 -9.63 11.30 -14.70
C GLU A 86 -8.22 11.39 -14.09
N TRP A 87 -7.94 10.57 -13.08
CA TRP A 87 -6.61 10.49 -12.47
C TRP A 87 -5.53 10.16 -13.51
N GLY A 88 -5.81 9.25 -14.44
CA GLY A 88 -4.91 8.91 -15.55
C GLY A 88 -4.72 10.05 -16.56
N SER A 89 -5.79 10.76 -16.92
CA SER A 89 -5.78 11.83 -17.93
C SER A 89 -5.09 13.09 -17.40
N ASN A 90 -5.40 13.52 -16.16
CA ASN A 90 -4.74 14.66 -15.53
C ASN A 90 -3.25 14.39 -15.24
N SER A 91 -2.88 13.16 -14.91
CA SER A 91 -1.47 12.80 -14.73
C SER A 91 -0.68 12.84 -16.05
N ARG A 92 -1.32 12.51 -17.18
CA ARG A 92 -0.69 12.51 -18.52
C ARG A 92 -0.59 13.92 -19.12
N ASN A 93 -1.52 14.81 -18.77
CA ASN A 93 -1.57 16.17 -19.31
C ASN A 93 -0.75 17.20 -18.52
N LYS A 94 0.20 16.79 -17.68
CA LYS A 94 1.16 17.76 -17.11
C LYS A 94 2.01 18.34 -18.24
N PRO A 95 1.89 19.65 -18.57
CA PRO A 95 2.81 20.26 -19.49
C PRO A 95 4.21 20.11 -18.88
N ASN A 96 5.11 19.54 -19.68
CA ASN A 96 6.52 19.51 -19.37
C ASN A 96 6.97 20.98 -19.31
N TYR A 97 7.00 21.56 -18.10
CA TYR A 97 7.72 22.79 -17.85
C TYR A 97 9.19 22.44 -17.97
N ASP A 98 9.66 22.42 -19.21
CA ASP A 98 11.08 22.52 -19.52
C ASP A 98 11.52 23.88 -18.99
N SER A 99 12.02 23.91 -17.75
CA SER A 99 12.74 25.05 -17.18
C SER A 99 14.12 25.16 -17.83
N SER A 100 14.14 25.36 -19.15
CA SER A 100 15.25 25.94 -19.87
C SER A 100 15.09 27.46 -19.85
N SER A 101 15.36 28.10 -18.70
CA SER A 101 15.59 29.55 -18.63
C SER A 101 16.10 29.98 -17.25
N TYR A 102 17.36 29.67 -16.97
CA TYR A 102 18.18 30.57 -16.15
C TYR A 102 19.25 31.16 -17.07
N LEU A 103 18.95 32.35 -17.60
CA LEU A 103 19.97 33.35 -17.96
C LEU A 103 20.40 34.07 -16.68
#